data_AF-A0A4V3CCN0-F1
#
_entry.id   AF-A0A4V3CCN0-F1
#
_cell.length_a   1.000
_cell.length_b   1.000
_cell.length_c   1.000
_cell.angle_alpha   90.00
_cell.angle_beta   90.00
_cell.angle_gamma   90.00
#
_symmetry.space_group_name_H-M   'P 1'
#
loop_
_entity.id
_entity.type
_entity.pdbx_description
1 polymer ?
#
loop_
_entity_poly.entity_id
_entity_poly.type
_entity_poly.pdbx_seq_one_letter_code
_entity_poly.pdbx_strand_id
1 'polypeptide(L)'
;MIIILNISSEKFSLNGIPYFKNFMPHVVGGKLKIVNVYDSKLELTALDLYSNYSVDGVTYPNLIALQNALLPVLYTRNSLNFDSELPYYNQITKQTGITSLGLNKTINAGWEWLINNVQYSNSGPLTINFPLASSGKQRLDRVVATNLNTFVRIPGVESISSPTADPRPDNTVDVTFVLVSDTEVFEPTPPVIGDNFVLKRESQDFIASYGSTTVIDKLELNDDRSSVSLIGSATNVKSIQLSGEFIRPGKPHFFKNRTGHDVTIEHNSGTGNIKYFFSDAQNLILKNNEVLEFSLNANDGSNLKFELIGSKLATQIISAPEKTTVHDNDRIGNADSEDSNKTKYWKFSTIKATIKSYTDGFYLTITTAQTVSGLKTFLNGTWGFRNVANSFTSLFVNANTAARTYIFQDRNGTIADDTDLAGKQVIDSQIEISANSNVLNAWHGQTILFTASCTITVPASLNNSLMFPFRSLTGVTVTWAITAPHVWETTPVSMSEKTVGHFMKRGSTNTIILDF
;
A
#
# COMPACT_ATOMS: atom_id res chain seq x y z
N MET A 1 17.83 -61.55 -12.20
CA MET A 1 18.71 -60.99 -11.15
C MET A 1 19.05 -59.58 -11.55
N ILE A 2 18.85 -58.60 -10.66
CA ILE A 2 19.18 -57.19 -10.85
C ILE A 2 20.63 -56.99 -10.42
N ILE A 3 21.46 -56.48 -11.33
CA ILE A 3 22.90 -56.29 -11.13
C ILE A 3 23.17 -54.79 -11.05
N ILE A 4 23.78 -54.36 -9.95
CA ILE A 4 24.16 -52.96 -9.71
C ILE A 4 25.67 -52.91 -9.56
N LEU A 5 26.34 -52.11 -10.40
CA LEU A 5 27.80 -51.98 -10.33
C LEU A 5 28.18 -50.53 -10.07
N ASN A 6 29.08 -50.29 -9.12
CA ASN A 6 29.69 -49.00 -8.91
C ASN A 6 30.69 -48.70 -10.04
N ILE A 7 30.46 -47.62 -10.81
CA ILE A 7 31.32 -47.27 -11.95
C ILE A 7 32.35 -46.22 -11.55
N SER A 8 31.91 -45.16 -10.86
CA SER A 8 32.75 -44.03 -10.46
C SER A 8 32.21 -43.34 -9.20
N SER A 9 32.85 -42.24 -8.80
CA SER A 9 32.34 -41.36 -7.73
C SER A 9 30.95 -40.79 -8.03
N GLU A 10 30.54 -40.69 -9.29
CA GLU A 10 29.29 -40.01 -9.69
C GLU A 10 28.26 -40.91 -10.35
N LYS A 11 28.66 -42.12 -10.79
CA LYS A 11 27.80 -43.03 -11.56
C LYS A 11 27.83 -44.47 -11.04
N PHE A 12 26.70 -45.15 -11.23
CA PHE A 12 26.56 -46.59 -11.10
C PHE A 12 25.90 -47.15 -12.37
N SER A 13 25.93 -48.46 -12.60
CA SER A 13 25.07 -49.11 -13.60
C SER A 13 24.03 -49.99 -12.96
N LEU A 14 22.88 -50.09 -13.63
CA LEU A 14 21.82 -51.05 -13.35
C LEU A 14 21.63 -51.92 -14.60
N ASN A 15 21.91 -53.23 -14.50
CA ASN A 15 21.89 -54.17 -15.62
C ASN A 15 22.65 -53.68 -16.87
N GLY A 16 23.79 -53.03 -16.65
CA GLY A 16 24.66 -52.49 -17.71
C GLY A 16 24.30 -51.08 -18.20
N ILE A 17 23.21 -50.48 -17.73
CA ILE A 17 22.82 -49.11 -18.10
C ILE A 17 23.34 -48.12 -17.04
N PRO A 18 24.14 -47.10 -17.40
CA PRO A 18 24.69 -46.14 -16.44
C PRO A 18 23.68 -45.08 -15.99
N TYR A 19 23.69 -44.77 -14.69
CA TYR A 19 22.89 -43.73 -14.03
C TYR A 19 23.76 -42.86 -13.13
N PHE A 20 23.34 -41.62 -12.88
CA PHE A 20 23.95 -40.76 -11.86
C PHE A 20 23.55 -41.20 -10.45
N LYS A 21 24.42 -40.95 -9.47
CA LYS A 21 24.20 -41.31 -8.07
C LYS A 21 23.23 -40.36 -7.33
N ASN A 22 21.96 -40.37 -7.74
CA ASN A 22 20.87 -39.62 -7.12
C ASN A 22 19.66 -40.51 -6.78
N PHE A 23 19.90 -41.80 -6.55
CA PHE A 23 18.88 -42.80 -6.22
C PHE A 23 19.10 -43.38 -4.82
N MET A 24 18.06 -43.94 -4.22
CA MET A 24 18.15 -44.63 -2.93
C MET A 24 17.34 -45.94 -2.94
N PRO A 25 17.74 -46.93 -2.13
CA PRO A 25 16.91 -48.12 -1.92
C PRO A 25 15.70 -47.76 -1.05
N HIS A 26 14.50 -47.94 -1.59
CA HIS A 26 13.24 -47.84 -0.85
C HIS A 26 12.79 -49.24 -0.43
N VAL A 27 12.76 -49.46 0.88
CA VAL A 27 12.57 -50.77 1.50
C VAL A 27 11.15 -50.93 2.03
N VAL A 28 10.49 -52.04 1.69
CA VAL A 28 9.15 -52.40 2.18
C VAL A 28 9.10 -53.89 2.50
N GLY A 29 9.12 -54.24 3.80
CA GLY A 29 9.19 -55.64 4.24
C GLY A 29 10.50 -56.29 3.80
N GLY A 30 10.46 -57.53 3.26
CA GLY A 30 11.62 -58.23 2.70
C GLY A 30 11.96 -57.85 1.25
N LYS A 31 11.39 -56.76 0.74
CA LYS A 31 11.53 -56.31 -0.65
C LYS A 31 12.09 -54.90 -0.71
N LEU A 32 12.71 -54.53 -1.83
CA LEU A 32 13.11 -53.17 -2.11
C LEU A 32 12.89 -52.80 -3.59
N LYS A 33 12.83 -51.51 -3.84
CA LYS A 33 12.94 -50.88 -5.17
C LYS A 33 13.94 -49.74 -5.14
N ILE A 34 14.44 -49.32 -6.29
CA ILE A 34 15.36 -48.18 -6.42
C ILE A 34 14.60 -46.98 -6.95
N VAL A 35 14.60 -45.89 -6.20
CA VAL A 35 13.85 -44.66 -6.53
C VAL A 35 14.75 -43.44 -6.47
N ASN A 36 14.41 -42.40 -7.23
CA ASN A 36 15.16 -41.16 -7.17
C ASN A 36 14.93 -40.46 -5.82
N VAL A 37 15.98 -39.84 -5.27
CA VAL A 37 15.94 -39.17 -3.96
C VAL A 37 15.09 -37.89 -4.00
N TYR A 38 14.95 -37.26 -5.17
CA TYR A 38 14.21 -36.01 -5.35
C TYR A 38 12.77 -36.22 -5.83
N ASP A 39 12.50 -37.30 -6.58
CA ASP A 39 11.15 -37.67 -7.04
C ASP A 39 10.94 -39.18 -6.94
N SER A 40 10.16 -39.60 -5.93
CA SER A 40 9.88 -41.01 -5.68
C SER A 40 9.04 -41.69 -6.77
N LYS A 41 8.47 -40.93 -7.72
CA LYS A 41 7.77 -41.49 -8.90
C LYS A 41 8.75 -42.00 -9.96
N LEU A 42 10.00 -41.55 -9.94
CA LEU A 42 11.04 -42.03 -10.85
C LEU A 42 11.69 -43.29 -10.26
N GLU A 43 11.17 -44.45 -10.65
CA GLU A 43 11.61 -45.77 -10.18
C GLU A 43 12.48 -46.45 -11.25
N LEU A 44 13.65 -46.96 -10.85
CA LEU A 44 14.52 -47.75 -11.73
C LEU A 44 14.22 -49.25 -11.69
N THR A 45 13.62 -49.73 -10.59
CA THR A 45 13.24 -51.12 -10.42
C THR A 45 11.86 -51.23 -9.81
N ALA A 46 11.12 -52.28 -10.16
CA ALA A 46 9.90 -52.64 -9.43
C ALA A 46 10.23 -53.18 -8.03
N LEU A 47 9.25 -53.15 -7.12
CA LEU A 47 9.41 -53.71 -5.78
C LEU A 47 9.61 -55.23 -5.83
N ASP A 48 10.79 -55.70 -5.46
CA ASP A 48 11.18 -57.10 -5.58
C ASP A 48 11.99 -57.60 -4.38
N LEU A 49 12.10 -58.92 -4.20
CA LEU A 49 12.83 -59.56 -3.11
C LEU A 49 14.30 -59.16 -3.10
N TYR A 50 14.86 -58.89 -1.92
CA TYR A 50 16.26 -58.50 -1.77
C TYR A 50 17.24 -59.51 -2.38
N SER A 51 16.89 -60.80 -2.36
CA SER A 51 17.68 -61.89 -2.94
C SER A 51 17.85 -61.81 -4.45
N ASN A 52 17.01 -61.00 -5.14
CA ASN A 52 17.11 -60.81 -6.57
C ASN A 52 18.12 -59.74 -6.97
N TYR A 53 18.71 -59.02 -6.01
CA TYR A 53 19.68 -57.95 -6.24
C TYR A 53 21.12 -58.42 -5.94
N SER A 54 22.07 -57.93 -6.73
CA SER A 54 23.51 -58.01 -6.44
C SER A 54 24.15 -56.65 -6.60
N VAL A 55 25.14 -56.35 -5.75
CA VAL A 55 25.95 -55.12 -5.80
C VAL A 55 27.39 -55.53 -6.03
N ASP A 56 28.02 -55.04 -7.10
CA ASP A 56 29.38 -55.39 -7.49
C ASP A 56 29.61 -56.92 -7.61
N GLY A 57 28.58 -57.63 -8.08
CA GLY A 57 28.59 -59.10 -8.22
C GLY A 57 28.35 -59.89 -6.93
N VAL A 58 28.13 -59.23 -5.79
CA VAL A 58 27.89 -59.85 -4.48
C VAL A 58 26.39 -59.90 -4.16
N THR A 59 25.91 -61.06 -3.71
CA THR A 59 24.59 -61.23 -3.10
C THR A 59 24.67 -61.13 -1.58
N TYR A 60 23.66 -60.55 -0.95
CA TYR A 60 23.68 -60.28 0.49
C TYR A 60 22.72 -61.21 1.24
N PRO A 61 23.07 -61.65 2.47
CA PRO A 61 22.31 -62.65 3.22
C PRO A 61 21.01 -62.13 3.82
N ASN A 62 20.83 -60.81 3.87
CA ASN A 62 19.62 -60.16 4.34
C ASN A 62 19.50 -58.75 3.75
N LEU A 63 18.31 -58.18 3.90
CA LEU A 63 17.95 -56.87 3.36
C LEU A 63 18.77 -55.71 3.94
N ILE A 64 19.12 -55.75 5.23
CA ILE A 64 19.90 -54.70 5.89
C ILE A 64 21.30 -54.63 5.29
N ALA A 65 21.94 -55.79 5.11
CA ALA A 65 23.25 -55.89 4.49
C ALA A 65 23.24 -55.39 3.04
N LEU A 66 22.20 -55.74 2.27
CA LEU A 66 22.01 -55.22 0.91
C LEU A 66 21.80 -53.70 0.91
N GLN A 67 20.96 -53.17 1.79
CA GLN A 67 20.67 -51.74 1.86
C GLN A 67 21.92 -50.93 2.18
N ASN A 68 22.73 -51.38 3.14
CA ASN A 68 23.99 -50.75 3.51
C ASN A 68 25.00 -50.74 2.35
N ALA A 69 25.03 -51.80 1.54
CA ALA A 69 25.86 -51.86 0.35
C ALA A 69 25.36 -50.96 -0.79
N LEU A 70 24.04 -50.83 -0.96
CA LEU A 70 23.44 -50.02 -2.01
C LEU A 70 23.58 -48.51 -1.79
N LEU A 71 23.49 -48.03 -0.55
CA LEU A 71 23.52 -46.60 -0.23
C LEU A 71 24.72 -45.84 -0.82
N PRO A 72 25.99 -46.25 -0.62
CA PRO A 72 27.15 -45.52 -1.19
C PRO A 72 27.29 -45.69 -2.72
N VAL A 73 26.63 -46.69 -3.31
CA VAL A 73 26.66 -46.94 -4.75
C VAL A 73 25.60 -46.14 -5.48
N LEU A 74 24.38 -46.02 -4.91
CA LEU A 74 23.25 -45.35 -5.54
C LEU A 74 23.21 -43.84 -5.24
N TYR A 75 23.83 -43.39 -4.15
CA TYR A 75 23.74 -42.02 -3.68
C TYR A 75 25.09 -41.45 -3.25
N THR A 76 25.41 -40.24 -3.72
CA THR A 76 26.54 -39.45 -3.21
C THR A 76 26.10 -38.01 -2.95
N ARG A 77 26.34 -37.54 -1.72
CA ARG A 77 26.24 -36.12 -1.32
C ARG A 77 27.63 -35.47 -1.26
N ASN A 78 28.46 -35.67 -2.27
CA ASN A 78 29.78 -34.99 -2.33
C ASN A 78 29.67 -33.48 -2.60
N SER A 79 28.46 -32.93 -2.82
CA SER A 79 28.21 -31.49 -2.91
C SER A 79 27.92 -30.83 -1.56
N LEU A 80 28.05 -31.57 -0.45
CA LEU A 80 27.98 -31.02 0.91
C LEU A 80 29.32 -31.25 1.61
N ASN A 81 30.40 -30.77 0.98
CA ASN A 81 31.69 -30.57 1.63
C ASN A 81 31.49 -29.71 2.89
N PHE A 82 31.29 -30.38 4.02
CA PHE A 82 31.34 -29.80 5.36
C PHE A 82 32.59 -30.27 6.11
N ASP A 83 33.61 -30.74 5.39
CA ASP A 83 34.97 -30.86 5.93
C ASP A 83 35.77 -29.62 5.52
N SER A 84 35.87 -28.69 6.47
CA SER A 84 36.87 -27.62 6.55
C SER A 84 37.16 -26.86 5.25
N GLU A 85 36.21 -26.05 4.78
CA GLU A 85 36.61 -24.79 4.15
C GLU A 85 37.23 -23.89 5.22
N LEU A 86 38.55 -23.99 5.41
CA LEU A 86 39.33 -22.87 5.88
C LEU A 86 39.76 -22.07 4.64
N PRO A 87 39.26 -20.85 4.43
CA PRO A 87 39.49 -20.07 3.22
C PRO A 87 40.86 -19.36 3.28
N TYR A 88 41.97 -20.09 3.45
CA TYR A 88 43.28 -19.47 3.71
C TYR A 88 44.28 -19.70 2.58
N TYR A 89 43.94 -19.24 1.38
CA TYR A 89 44.84 -19.30 0.23
C TYR A 89 45.96 -18.24 0.29
N ASN A 90 45.69 -17.05 0.89
CA ASN A 90 46.57 -15.88 0.83
C ASN A 90 46.77 -15.26 2.24
N GLN A 91 47.96 -15.37 2.86
CA GLN A 91 48.23 -14.85 4.21
C GLN A 91 49.71 -14.59 4.52
N ILE A 92 50.01 -13.72 5.50
CA ILE A 92 51.36 -13.58 6.07
C ILE A 92 51.53 -14.64 7.18
N THR A 93 52.52 -15.53 7.01
CA THR A 93 52.78 -16.63 7.97
C THR A 93 53.90 -16.28 8.95
N LYS A 94 54.75 -15.31 8.60
CA LYS A 94 55.83 -14.82 9.46
C LYS A 94 56.21 -13.39 9.09
N GLN A 95 56.44 -12.57 10.10
CA GLN A 95 57.05 -11.24 9.94
C GLN A 95 58.25 -11.06 10.87
N THR A 96 59.21 -10.25 10.43
CA THR A 96 60.41 -9.88 11.21
C THR A 96 60.47 -8.37 11.50
N GLY A 97 59.36 -7.66 11.26
CA GLY A 97 59.19 -6.23 11.54
C GLY A 97 59.46 -5.31 10.34
N ILE A 98 59.04 -4.06 10.51
CA ILE A 98 59.26 -2.94 9.58
C ILE A 98 59.99 -1.83 10.34
N THR A 99 61.06 -1.29 9.77
CA THR A 99 61.83 -0.19 10.35
C THR A 99 61.61 1.10 9.56
N SER A 100 61.38 2.21 10.27
CA SER A 100 61.08 3.51 9.67
C SER A 100 62.27 4.46 9.78
N LEU A 101 62.68 5.08 8.66
CA LEU A 101 63.69 6.13 8.63
C LEU A 101 63.29 7.24 7.65
N GLY A 102 62.79 8.35 8.18
CA GLY A 102 62.27 9.45 7.37
C GLY A 102 61.14 8.98 6.44
N LEU A 103 61.28 9.26 5.15
CA LEU A 103 60.32 8.87 4.10
C LEU A 103 60.43 7.38 3.68
N ASN A 104 61.39 6.64 4.23
CA ASN A 104 61.64 5.26 3.86
C ASN A 104 61.13 4.30 4.93
N LYS A 105 60.48 3.22 4.48
CA LYS A 105 60.10 2.09 5.33
C LYS A 105 60.82 0.84 4.83
N THR A 106 61.62 0.23 5.70
CA THR A 106 62.41 -0.97 5.38
C THR A 106 61.75 -2.19 5.98
N ILE A 107 61.29 -3.10 5.13
CA ILE A 107 60.77 -4.40 5.54
C ILE A 107 61.98 -5.31 5.76
N ASN A 108 62.09 -5.88 6.96
CA ASN A 108 63.24 -6.71 7.33
C ASN A 108 63.28 -8.02 6.52
N ALA A 109 64.46 -8.65 6.44
CA ALA A 109 64.59 -9.96 5.78
C ALA A 109 63.85 -11.07 6.54
N GLY A 110 63.44 -12.12 5.83
CA GLY A 110 62.93 -13.35 6.45
C GLY A 110 61.45 -13.35 6.82
N TRP A 111 60.65 -12.47 6.20
CA TRP A 111 59.19 -12.62 6.17
C TRP A 111 58.80 -13.79 5.28
N GLU A 112 57.69 -14.44 5.63
CA GLU A 112 57.13 -15.57 4.88
C GLU A 112 55.62 -15.37 4.71
N TRP A 113 55.09 -15.75 3.55
CA TRP A 113 53.68 -15.62 3.22
C TRP A 113 53.22 -16.72 2.25
N LEU A 114 51.90 -16.94 2.19
CA LEU A 114 51.23 -17.84 1.27
C LEU A 114 50.44 -17.03 0.25
N ILE A 115 50.52 -17.41 -1.03
CA ILE A 115 49.57 -16.98 -2.08
C ILE A 115 49.12 -18.23 -2.83
N ASN A 116 47.82 -18.47 -2.91
CA ASN A 116 47.19 -19.67 -3.47
C ASN A 116 47.84 -20.96 -2.93
N ASN A 117 48.11 -20.99 -1.62
CA ASN A 117 48.76 -22.11 -0.91
C ASN A 117 50.23 -22.40 -1.33
N VAL A 118 50.87 -21.48 -2.06
CA VAL A 118 52.31 -21.55 -2.36
C VAL A 118 53.06 -20.61 -1.42
N GLN A 119 54.12 -21.10 -0.79
CA GLN A 119 54.94 -20.34 0.15
C GLN A 119 55.97 -19.47 -0.58
N TYR A 120 56.08 -18.22 -0.15
CA TYR A 120 56.98 -17.20 -0.63
C TYR A 120 57.69 -16.52 0.55
N SER A 121 58.84 -15.92 0.31
CA SER A 121 59.62 -15.22 1.33
C SER A 121 60.53 -14.16 0.72
N ASN A 122 60.98 -13.19 1.52
CA ASN A 122 62.02 -12.25 1.09
C ASN A 122 63.38 -12.64 1.68
N SER A 123 64.38 -12.84 0.81
CA SER A 123 65.73 -13.24 1.22
C SER A 123 66.55 -12.11 1.85
N GLY A 124 66.18 -10.86 1.62
CA GLY A 124 66.89 -9.67 2.10
C GLY A 124 65.93 -8.54 2.49
N PRO A 125 66.41 -7.53 3.23
CA PRO A 125 65.58 -6.38 3.59
C PRO A 125 65.25 -5.56 2.33
N LEU A 126 64.04 -5.01 2.27
CA LEU A 126 63.59 -4.17 1.17
C LEU A 126 63.15 -2.80 1.67
N THR A 127 63.80 -1.75 1.17
CA THR A 127 63.44 -0.36 1.49
C THR A 127 62.48 0.21 0.45
N ILE A 128 61.32 0.67 0.92
CA ILE A 128 60.27 1.30 0.12
C ILE A 128 60.24 2.79 0.45
N ASN A 129 60.29 3.64 -0.57
CA ASN A 129 60.16 5.09 -0.43
C ASN A 129 58.70 5.55 -0.54
N PHE A 130 58.29 6.43 0.38
CA PHE A 130 57.00 7.10 0.43
C PHE A 130 57.22 8.61 0.30
N PRO A 131 57.22 9.19 -0.92
CA PRO A 131 57.25 10.63 -1.11
C PRO A 131 56.10 11.30 -0.36
N LEU A 132 56.23 12.56 0.01
CA LEU A 132 55.11 13.32 0.59
C LEU A 132 53.97 13.49 -0.43
N ALA A 133 52.77 13.75 0.07
CA ALA A 133 51.64 14.15 -0.76
C ALA A 133 51.77 15.60 -1.22
N SER A 134 51.02 15.99 -2.25
CA SER A 134 50.91 17.39 -2.66
C SER A 134 50.37 18.26 -1.51
N SER A 135 50.78 19.53 -1.47
CA SER A 135 50.36 20.49 -0.43
C SER A 135 48.85 20.47 -0.18
N GLY A 136 48.47 20.31 1.10
CA GLY A 136 47.08 20.25 1.56
C GLY A 136 46.37 18.92 1.30
N LYS A 137 47.06 17.85 0.88
CA LYS A 137 46.46 16.54 0.57
C LYS A 137 47.07 15.41 1.39
N GLN A 138 46.34 14.30 1.43
CA GLN A 138 46.75 13.04 2.05
C GLN A 138 46.39 11.87 1.13
N ARG A 139 47.10 10.75 1.24
CA ARG A 139 46.77 9.48 0.55
C ARG A 139 47.06 8.29 1.45
N LEU A 140 46.39 7.17 1.17
CA LEU A 140 46.58 5.92 1.89
C LEU A 140 47.27 4.93 0.96
N ASP A 141 48.56 4.73 1.17
CA ASP A 141 49.37 3.83 0.35
C ASP A 141 49.27 2.40 0.91
N ARG A 142 49.13 1.43 0.02
CA ARG A 142 49.08 0.00 0.35
C ARG A 142 50.42 -0.65 0.06
N VAL A 143 50.94 -1.47 0.96
CA VAL A 143 52.10 -2.32 0.72
C VAL A 143 51.63 -3.76 0.66
N VAL A 144 52.03 -4.47 -0.40
CA VAL A 144 51.65 -5.87 -0.60
C VAL A 144 52.87 -6.77 -0.80
N ALA A 145 52.77 -8.00 -0.33
CA ALA A 145 53.68 -9.09 -0.65
C ALA A 145 53.20 -9.78 -1.94
N THR A 146 54.13 -10.15 -2.81
CA THR A 146 53.84 -10.65 -4.16
C THR A 146 54.28 -12.10 -4.33
N ASN A 147 53.84 -12.76 -5.40
CA ASN A 147 54.35 -14.07 -5.82
C ASN A 147 55.78 -14.03 -6.43
N LEU A 148 56.43 -12.86 -6.41
CA LEU A 148 57.80 -12.65 -6.90
C LEU A 148 58.82 -12.53 -5.75
N ASN A 149 58.49 -13.01 -4.54
CA ASN A 149 59.37 -12.97 -3.36
C ASN A 149 59.81 -11.54 -2.98
N THR A 150 58.94 -10.56 -3.22
CA THR A 150 59.20 -9.14 -2.95
C THR A 150 57.95 -8.41 -2.48
N PHE A 151 58.13 -7.17 -2.02
CA PHE A 151 57.06 -6.26 -1.64
C PHE A 151 56.94 -5.09 -2.62
N VAL A 152 55.71 -4.63 -2.84
CA VAL A 152 55.42 -3.52 -3.74
C VAL A 152 54.53 -2.52 -3.03
N ARG A 153 54.86 -1.24 -3.18
CA ARG A 153 54.00 -0.12 -2.79
C ARG A 153 53.02 0.20 -3.92
N ILE A 154 51.77 0.36 -3.54
CA ILE A 154 50.68 0.80 -4.39
C ILE A 154 50.24 2.15 -3.83
N PRO A 155 50.59 3.27 -4.50
CA PRO A 155 50.23 4.59 -4.02
C PRO A 155 48.72 4.78 -4.12
N GLY A 156 48.10 5.32 -3.06
CA GLY A 156 46.69 5.68 -3.08
C GLY A 156 46.46 7.01 -3.81
N VAL A 157 45.19 7.28 -4.12
CA VAL A 157 44.78 8.57 -4.72
C VAL A 157 44.83 9.67 -3.66
N GLU A 158 45.42 10.82 -4.01
CA GLU A 158 45.47 11.97 -3.11
C GLU A 158 44.09 12.61 -2.91
N SER A 159 43.71 12.85 -1.67
CA SER A 159 42.46 13.49 -1.25
C SER A 159 42.71 14.60 -0.24
N ILE A 160 41.80 15.57 -0.17
CA ILE A 160 41.78 16.62 0.87
C ILE A 160 41.32 16.07 2.23
N SER A 161 40.56 14.97 2.24
CA SER A 161 40.11 14.27 3.44
C SER A 161 39.66 12.84 3.10
N SER A 162 39.74 11.93 4.07
CA SER A 162 39.30 10.52 3.91
C SER A 162 39.96 9.79 2.73
N PRO A 163 41.31 9.70 2.69
CA PRO A 163 41.99 8.98 1.61
C PRO A 163 41.62 7.49 1.63
N THR A 164 41.44 6.92 0.45
CA THR A 164 41.17 5.49 0.27
C THR A 164 42.36 4.84 -0.42
N ALA A 165 42.63 3.59 -0.06
CA ALA A 165 43.65 2.79 -0.73
C ALA A 165 43.05 2.14 -1.99
N ASP A 166 43.84 2.08 -3.05
CA ASP A 166 43.44 1.38 -4.27
C ASP A 166 43.14 -0.11 -3.99
N PRO A 167 42.31 -0.74 -4.84
CA PRO A 167 42.03 -2.17 -4.75
C PRO A 167 43.31 -3.01 -4.69
N ARG A 168 43.27 -4.08 -3.90
CA ARG A 168 44.40 -5.02 -3.83
C ARG A 168 44.61 -5.69 -5.19
N PRO A 169 45.83 -5.68 -5.76
CA PRO A 169 46.12 -6.41 -6.99
C PRO A 169 45.98 -7.92 -6.81
N ASP A 170 45.62 -8.60 -7.90
CA ASP A 170 45.54 -10.06 -7.93
C ASP A 170 46.88 -10.70 -7.55
N ASN A 171 46.82 -11.88 -6.92
CA ASN A 171 47.99 -12.65 -6.49
C ASN A 171 48.94 -11.89 -5.54
N THR A 172 48.39 -11.03 -4.70
CA THR A 172 49.14 -10.33 -3.64
C THR A 172 48.46 -10.47 -2.27
N VAL A 173 49.24 -10.29 -1.21
CA VAL A 173 48.80 -10.29 0.21
C VAL A 173 49.10 -8.94 0.82
N ASP A 174 48.15 -8.38 1.59
CA ASP A 174 48.37 -7.10 2.27
C ASP A 174 49.38 -7.23 3.41
N VAL A 175 50.33 -6.31 3.45
CA VAL A 175 51.37 -6.23 4.50
C VAL A 175 51.07 -5.08 5.46
N THR A 176 50.80 -3.89 4.94
CA THR A 176 50.45 -2.73 5.75
C THR A 176 49.78 -1.67 4.89
N PHE A 177 49.05 -0.76 5.53
CA PHE A 177 48.65 0.52 4.96
C PHE A 177 49.47 1.63 5.61
N VAL A 178 49.82 2.66 4.86
CA VAL A 178 50.61 3.79 5.32
C VAL A 178 49.90 5.07 4.90
N LEU A 179 49.47 5.86 5.89
CA LEU A 179 48.96 7.20 5.64
C LEU A 179 50.13 8.12 5.30
N VAL A 180 49.99 8.91 4.25
CA VAL A 180 51.00 9.87 3.78
C VAL A 180 50.33 11.23 3.65
N SER A 181 50.85 12.24 4.33
CA SER A 181 50.42 13.64 4.21
C SER A 181 51.44 14.47 3.43
N ASP A 182 51.17 15.76 3.29
CA ASP A 182 52.07 16.76 2.71
C ASP A 182 53.24 17.15 3.64
N THR A 183 53.22 16.68 4.88
CA THR A 183 54.20 17.03 5.92
C THR A 183 54.87 15.82 6.56
N GLU A 184 54.23 14.64 6.54
CA GLU A 184 54.76 13.44 7.19
C GLU A 184 54.31 12.11 6.54
N VAL A 185 55.04 11.04 6.87
CA VAL A 185 54.69 9.65 6.55
C VAL A 185 54.47 8.90 7.86
N PHE A 186 53.24 8.46 8.10
CA PHE A 186 52.86 7.83 9.35
C PHE A 186 53.51 6.45 9.52
N GLU A 187 53.57 5.97 10.76
CA GLU A 187 54.12 4.66 11.07
C GLU A 187 53.18 3.54 10.56
N PRO A 188 53.73 2.51 9.88
CA PRO A 188 52.94 1.39 9.39
C PRO A 188 52.40 0.56 10.56
N THR A 189 51.19 0.00 10.39
CA THR A 189 50.66 -0.98 11.33
C THR A 189 51.11 -2.37 10.90
N PRO A 190 51.80 -3.16 11.75
CA PRO A 190 52.19 -4.52 11.38
C PRO A 190 50.98 -5.38 10.97
N PRO A 191 51.13 -6.30 10.00
CA PRO A 191 50.05 -7.19 9.61
C PRO A 191 49.75 -8.19 10.72
N VAL A 192 48.51 -8.63 10.76
CA VAL A 192 48.08 -9.76 11.59
C VAL A 192 48.72 -11.03 11.02
N ILE A 193 49.44 -11.78 11.87
CA ILE A 193 50.06 -13.07 11.50
C ILE A 193 49.02 -14.17 11.65
N GLY A 194 48.91 -15.04 10.64
CA GLY A 194 48.10 -16.26 10.70
C GLY A 194 46.59 -16.04 10.82
N ASP A 195 45.90 -17.05 11.35
CA ASP A 195 44.44 -17.21 11.35
C ASP A 195 43.71 -16.43 12.46
N ASN A 196 44.20 -15.26 12.89
CA ASN A 196 43.50 -14.41 13.87
C ASN A 196 42.30 -13.68 13.25
N PHE A 197 41.46 -14.41 12.52
CA PHE A 197 40.14 -13.99 12.08
C PHE A 197 39.10 -14.64 13.00
N VAL A 198 38.23 -13.83 13.60
CA VAL A 198 37.07 -14.35 14.33
C VAL A 198 36.19 -15.12 13.35
N LEU A 199 36.08 -16.42 13.55
CA LEU A 199 35.14 -17.26 12.80
C LEU A 199 33.75 -16.65 12.96
N LYS A 200 33.02 -16.46 11.86
CA LYS A 200 31.66 -15.87 11.86
C LYS A 200 30.63 -16.88 12.41
N ARG A 201 30.83 -17.37 13.64
CA ARG A 201 29.91 -18.23 14.39
C ARG A 201 28.77 -17.43 15.04
N GLU A 202 28.81 -16.10 14.95
CA GLU A 202 27.82 -15.18 15.55
C GLU A 202 26.36 -15.52 15.18
N SER A 203 26.10 -16.11 14.01
CA SER A 203 24.74 -16.46 13.59
C SER A 203 24.19 -17.77 14.17
N GLN A 204 25.01 -18.59 14.84
CA GLN A 204 24.53 -19.84 15.47
C GLN A 204 23.98 -19.57 16.87
N ASP A 205 22.88 -20.25 17.20
CA ASP A 205 22.26 -20.13 18.53
C ASP A 205 23.07 -20.91 19.58
N PHE A 206 23.31 -20.29 20.73
CA PHE A 206 23.60 -20.98 21.98
C PHE A 206 22.29 -21.57 22.52
N ILE A 207 22.18 -22.91 22.57
CA ILE A 207 20.99 -23.58 23.09
C ILE A 207 21.14 -23.77 24.60
N ALA A 208 20.39 -23.00 25.38
CA ALA A 208 20.33 -23.12 26.82
C ALA A 208 19.12 -23.99 27.20
N SER A 209 19.35 -25.21 27.73
CA SER A 209 18.30 -26.18 28.03
C SER A 209 18.22 -26.52 29.50
N TYR A 210 17.04 -26.35 30.11
CA TYR A 210 16.81 -26.62 31.52
C TYR A 210 15.68 -27.64 31.72
N GLY A 211 15.97 -28.77 32.39
CA GLY A 211 15.02 -29.88 32.54
C GLY A 211 13.95 -29.70 33.62
N SER A 212 14.09 -28.70 34.50
CA SER A 212 13.19 -28.41 35.62
C SER A 212 12.88 -26.92 35.70
N THR A 213 11.75 -26.57 36.32
CA THR A 213 11.39 -25.17 36.60
C THR A 213 12.54 -24.45 37.30
N THR A 214 13.14 -23.48 36.62
CA THR A 214 14.40 -22.86 37.07
C THR A 214 14.36 -21.36 36.82
N VAL A 215 14.81 -20.60 37.83
CA VAL A 215 15.15 -19.19 37.74
C VAL A 215 16.64 -19.09 37.45
N ILE A 216 17.00 -18.60 36.28
CA ILE A 216 18.39 -18.49 35.83
C ILE A 216 18.97 -17.20 36.39
N ASP A 217 19.76 -17.32 37.46
CA ASP A 217 20.40 -16.17 38.08
C ASP A 217 21.48 -15.56 37.17
N LYS A 218 22.27 -16.41 36.51
CA LYS A 218 23.19 -16.04 35.43
C LYS A 218 23.24 -17.13 34.36
N LEU A 219 23.19 -16.72 33.10
CA LEU A 219 23.39 -17.61 31.96
C LEU A 219 24.86 -17.56 31.53
N GLU A 220 25.54 -18.70 31.60
CA GLU A 220 26.96 -18.84 31.24
C GLU A 220 27.11 -18.96 29.72
N LEU A 221 27.67 -17.93 29.09
CA LEU A 221 28.07 -17.94 27.68
C LEU A 221 29.59 -18.09 27.60
N ASN A 222 30.04 -19.27 27.17
CA ASN A 222 31.46 -19.63 27.11
C ASN A 222 32.07 -19.42 25.71
N ASP A 223 31.40 -18.66 24.84
CA ASP A 223 31.83 -18.43 23.47
C ASP A 223 31.35 -17.07 22.92
N ASP A 224 31.62 -16.83 21.64
CA ASP A 224 31.40 -15.58 20.93
C ASP A 224 30.02 -15.47 20.25
N ARG A 225 29.07 -16.39 20.49
CA ARG A 225 27.75 -16.34 19.86
C ARG A 225 26.95 -15.13 20.33
N SER A 226 26.33 -14.41 19.40
CA SER A 226 25.43 -13.30 19.73
C SER A 226 24.00 -13.76 20.00
N SER A 227 23.64 -15.00 19.67
CA SER A 227 22.27 -15.48 19.77
C SER A 227 22.12 -16.59 20.80
N VAL A 228 21.10 -16.50 21.65
CA VAL A 228 20.72 -17.49 22.67
C VAL A 228 19.31 -17.97 22.39
N SER A 229 19.11 -19.29 22.39
CA SER A 229 17.81 -19.94 22.31
C SER A 229 17.56 -20.72 23.59
N LEU A 230 16.58 -20.25 24.37
CA LEU A 230 16.21 -20.85 25.64
C LEU A 230 15.12 -21.91 25.41
N ILE A 231 15.39 -23.16 25.80
CA ILE A 231 14.46 -24.28 25.74
C ILE A 231 14.29 -24.94 27.12
N GLY A 232 13.27 -25.78 27.26
CA GLY A 232 12.97 -26.48 28.51
C GLY A 232 12.13 -25.63 29.46
N SER A 233 12.34 -25.77 30.77
CA SER A 233 11.40 -25.33 31.81
C SER A 233 11.79 -24.03 32.54
N ALA A 234 12.76 -23.28 32.03
CA ALA A 234 13.17 -22.01 32.66
C ALA A 234 12.04 -20.98 32.68
N THR A 235 11.87 -20.26 33.79
CA THR A 235 10.80 -19.24 33.95
C THR A 235 11.33 -17.82 33.98
N ASN A 236 12.59 -17.64 34.42
CA ASN A 236 13.20 -16.33 34.60
C ASN A 236 14.67 -16.36 34.14
N VAL A 237 15.14 -15.23 33.62
CA VAL A 237 16.56 -14.99 33.30
C VAL A 237 16.95 -13.62 33.81
N LYS A 238 17.95 -13.57 34.70
CA LYS A 238 18.32 -12.32 35.36
C LYS A 238 19.55 -11.63 34.75
N SER A 239 20.56 -12.41 34.37
CA SER A 239 21.82 -11.88 33.85
C SER A 239 22.55 -12.86 32.95
N ILE A 240 23.60 -12.39 32.29
CA ILE A 240 24.53 -13.19 31.49
C ILE A 240 25.92 -13.08 32.11
N GLN A 241 26.65 -14.19 32.07
CA GLN A 241 28.08 -14.27 32.35
C GLN A 241 28.82 -14.52 31.03
N LEU A 242 29.73 -13.61 30.67
CA LEU A 242 30.53 -13.68 29.44
C LEU A 242 32.00 -13.37 29.75
N SER A 243 32.94 -14.14 29.22
CA SER A 243 34.38 -13.85 29.36
C SER A 243 34.75 -12.54 28.67
N GLY A 244 35.69 -11.78 29.26
CA GLY A 244 36.09 -10.47 28.76
C GLY A 244 36.59 -10.46 27.30
N GLU A 245 37.16 -11.58 26.85
CA GLU A 245 37.61 -11.78 25.47
C GLU A 245 36.48 -11.71 24.43
N PHE A 246 35.24 -12.03 24.82
CA PHE A 246 34.05 -12.05 23.94
C PHE A 246 33.21 -10.76 24.01
N ILE A 247 33.55 -9.84 24.92
CA ILE A 247 32.84 -8.56 25.07
C ILE A 247 33.26 -7.61 23.94
N ARG A 248 32.28 -7.15 23.15
CA ARG A 248 32.48 -6.19 22.05
C ARG A 248 31.38 -5.12 22.12
N PRO A 249 31.70 -3.84 22.38
CA PRO A 249 30.71 -2.77 22.37
C PRO A 249 29.96 -2.72 21.03
N GLY A 250 28.64 -2.53 21.09
CA GLY A 250 27.79 -2.44 19.89
C GLY A 250 27.48 -3.78 19.21
N LYS A 251 27.99 -4.91 19.73
CA LYS A 251 27.59 -6.24 19.25
C LYS A 251 26.11 -6.49 19.61
N PRO A 252 25.26 -6.86 18.63
CA PRO A 252 23.88 -7.22 18.91
C PRO A 252 23.84 -8.54 19.69
N HIS A 253 22.87 -8.68 20.59
CA HIS A 253 22.59 -9.91 21.32
C HIS A 253 21.12 -10.30 21.15
N PHE A 254 20.87 -11.49 20.62
CA PHE A 254 19.53 -12.02 20.39
C PHE A 254 19.15 -13.01 21.48
N PHE A 255 18.00 -12.80 22.11
CA PHE A 255 17.45 -13.72 23.10
C PHE A 255 16.12 -14.30 22.61
N LYS A 256 16.07 -15.61 22.37
CA LYS A 256 14.92 -16.31 21.79
C LYS A 256 14.27 -17.19 22.84
N ASN A 257 12.97 -17.04 23.04
CA ASN A 257 12.22 -17.94 23.90
C ASN A 257 11.65 -19.10 23.06
N ARG A 258 12.04 -20.34 23.39
CA ARG A 258 11.58 -21.59 22.78
C ARG A 258 11.19 -22.62 23.85
N THR A 259 10.82 -22.17 25.04
CA THR A 259 10.48 -23.04 26.18
C THR A 259 9.09 -23.67 26.09
N GLY A 260 8.19 -23.11 25.29
CA GLY A 260 6.78 -23.50 25.25
C GLY A 260 5.87 -22.63 26.13
N HIS A 261 6.42 -21.72 26.93
CA HIS A 261 5.72 -20.82 27.84
C HIS A 261 6.41 -19.45 27.94
N ASP A 262 5.80 -18.51 28.66
CA ASP A 262 6.37 -17.16 28.85
C ASP A 262 7.56 -17.16 29.80
N VAL A 263 8.60 -16.39 29.48
CA VAL A 263 9.82 -16.27 30.29
C VAL A 263 10.00 -14.82 30.72
N THR A 264 10.32 -14.58 31.99
CA THR A 264 10.58 -13.23 32.51
C THR A 264 12.06 -12.91 32.41
N ILE A 265 12.43 -11.85 31.68
CA ILE A 265 13.76 -11.25 31.70
C ILE A 265 13.77 -10.16 32.77
N GLU A 266 14.60 -10.31 33.80
CA GLU A 266 14.58 -9.40 34.95
C GLU A 266 15.46 -8.17 34.73
N HIS A 267 14.93 -7.01 35.10
CA HIS A 267 15.65 -5.74 35.02
C HIS A 267 16.78 -5.70 36.06
N ASN A 268 17.99 -5.37 35.62
CA ASN A 268 19.16 -5.06 36.46
C ASN A 268 19.38 -6.04 37.63
N SER A 269 19.17 -7.34 37.39
CA SER A 269 19.16 -8.39 38.42
C SER A 269 20.24 -9.45 38.15
N GLY A 270 20.43 -10.40 39.09
CA GLY A 270 21.34 -11.54 38.92
C GLY A 270 22.82 -11.26 39.24
N THR A 271 23.64 -12.32 39.20
CA THR A 271 25.07 -12.31 39.57
C THR A 271 26.06 -12.30 38.39
N GLY A 272 25.58 -12.38 37.15
CA GLY A 272 26.39 -12.30 35.95
C GLY A 272 26.98 -10.90 35.73
N ASN A 273 28.09 -10.84 34.99
CA ASN A 273 28.80 -9.59 34.71
C ASN A 273 28.08 -8.67 33.71
N ILE A 274 27.06 -9.16 32.99
CA ILE A 274 26.22 -8.34 32.09
C ILE A 274 24.75 -8.49 32.49
N LYS A 275 24.07 -7.37 32.76
CA LYS A 275 22.66 -7.34 33.16
C LYS A 275 21.76 -6.75 32.07
N TYR A 276 20.49 -7.11 32.08
CA TYR A 276 19.48 -6.54 31.18
C TYR A 276 18.94 -5.21 31.71
N PHE A 277 18.85 -4.20 30.85
CA PHE A 277 18.32 -2.89 31.18
C PHE A 277 17.15 -2.53 30.24
N PHE A 278 16.09 -2.02 30.86
CA PHE A 278 14.85 -1.60 30.22
C PHE A 278 14.56 -0.17 30.65
N SER A 279 14.02 0.64 29.73
CA SER A 279 13.83 2.08 29.95
C SER A 279 12.78 2.42 31.01
N ASP A 280 11.84 1.51 31.26
CA ASP A 280 10.78 1.64 32.27
C ASP A 280 11.18 1.06 33.64
N ALA A 281 12.40 0.49 33.74
CA ALA A 281 12.92 -0.20 34.91
C ALA A 281 12.03 -1.37 35.41
N GLN A 282 11.21 -1.96 34.53
CA GLN A 282 10.36 -3.12 34.86
C GLN A 282 10.91 -4.41 34.22
N ASN A 283 10.56 -5.56 34.80
CA ASN A 283 10.86 -6.85 34.20
C ASN A 283 10.09 -7.04 32.89
N LEU A 284 10.71 -7.70 31.92
CA LEU A 284 10.15 -7.93 30.61
C LEU A 284 9.65 -9.37 30.47
N ILE A 285 8.36 -9.56 30.21
CA ILE A 285 7.83 -10.87 29.83
C ILE A 285 8.09 -11.09 28.34
N LEU A 286 8.88 -12.11 28.04
CA LEU A 286 9.18 -12.62 26.72
C LEU A 286 8.24 -13.79 26.39
N LYS A 287 7.34 -13.60 25.43
CA LYS A 287 6.35 -14.61 25.06
C LYS A 287 7.01 -15.82 24.41
N ASN A 288 6.36 -16.98 24.51
CA ASN A 288 6.81 -18.17 23.78
C ASN A 288 6.96 -17.85 22.28
N ASN A 289 8.06 -18.30 21.66
CA ASN A 289 8.47 -18.03 20.28
C ASN A 289 8.87 -16.58 19.94
N GLU A 290 8.82 -15.64 20.90
CA GLU A 290 9.30 -14.27 20.69
C GLU A 290 10.83 -14.20 20.73
N VAL A 291 11.39 -13.14 20.13
CA VAL A 291 12.83 -12.85 20.06
C VAL A 291 13.06 -11.41 20.46
N LEU A 292 14.05 -11.17 21.32
CA LEU A 292 14.51 -9.82 21.68
C LEU A 292 15.89 -9.58 21.12
N GLU A 293 16.15 -8.33 20.80
CA GLU A 293 17.47 -7.84 20.43
C GLU A 293 17.94 -6.81 21.47
N PHE A 294 19.18 -6.97 21.90
CA PHE A 294 19.84 -6.09 22.85
C PHE A 294 21.14 -5.54 22.24
N SER A 295 21.45 -4.29 22.58
CA SER A 295 22.74 -3.68 22.33
C SER A 295 23.63 -3.92 23.53
N LEU A 296 24.82 -4.47 23.32
CA LEU A 296 25.84 -4.53 24.36
C LEU A 296 26.50 -3.16 24.52
N ASN A 297 26.18 -2.48 25.62
CA ASN A 297 26.90 -1.29 26.04
C ASN A 297 28.10 -1.71 26.90
N ALA A 298 29.30 -1.36 26.43
CA ALA A 298 30.57 -1.73 27.06
C ALA A 298 31.60 -0.58 26.94
N ASN A 299 31.15 0.66 27.16
CA ASN A 299 31.98 1.86 27.02
C ASN A 299 33.22 1.88 27.93
N ASP A 300 33.12 1.28 29.10
CA ASP A 300 34.24 0.89 29.95
C ASP A 300 33.93 -0.47 30.58
N GLY A 301 34.94 -1.26 30.92
CA GLY A 301 34.74 -2.61 31.49
C GLY A 301 33.99 -2.63 32.85
N SER A 302 33.63 -1.46 33.38
CA SER A 302 32.90 -1.28 34.64
C SER A 302 31.37 -1.18 34.50
N ASN A 303 30.83 -0.94 33.30
CA ASN A 303 29.39 -0.77 33.10
C ASN A 303 28.85 -1.59 31.91
N LEU A 304 29.00 -2.90 32.01
CA LEU A 304 28.54 -3.84 30.99
C LEU A 304 27.03 -4.10 31.14
N LYS A 305 26.25 -3.74 30.13
CA LYS A 305 24.80 -3.96 30.14
C LYS A 305 24.23 -4.23 28.75
N PHE A 306 23.16 -5.02 28.72
CA PHE A 306 22.32 -5.21 27.55
C PHE A 306 21.15 -4.22 27.58
N GLU A 307 21.15 -3.29 26.63
CA GLU A 307 20.09 -2.30 26.46
C GLU A 307 19.15 -2.77 25.34
N LEU A 308 17.85 -2.88 25.61
CA LEU A 308 16.88 -3.36 24.62
C LEU A 308 16.86 -2.45 23.38
N ILE A 309 17.06 -3.03 22.18
CA ILE A 309 16.94 -2.32 20.90
C ILE A 309 15.51 -2.44 20.41
N GLY A 310 14.72 -1.38 20.62
CA GLY A 310 13.34 -1.27 20.17
C GLY A 310 12.34 -1.18 21.31
N SER A 311 11.32 -0.33 21.15
CA SER A 311 10.17 -0.25 22.06
C SER A 311 9.06 -1.20 21.59
N LYS A 312 8.37 -1.84 22.53
CA LYS A 312 7.17 -2.66 22.28
C LYS A 312 6.00 -1.78 21.81
N LEU A 313 6.03 -1.26 20.59
CA LEU A 313 4.90 -0.48 20.05
C LEU A 313 3.64 -1.36 19.99
N ALA A 314 3.78 -2.62 19.56
CA ALA A 314 2.66 -3.56 19.47
C ALA A 314 2.08 -3.95 20.84
N THR A 315 2.93 -4.24 21.84
CA THR A 315 2.44 -4.61 23.18
C THR A 315 1.88 -3.40 23.93
N GLN A 316 2.46 -2.21 23.76
CA GLN A 316 1.91 -0.96 24.33
C GLN A 316 0.53 -0.62 23.76
N ILE A 317 0.29 -0.84 22.46
CA ILE A 317 -1.02 -0.60 21.83
C ILE A 317 -2.07 -1.61 22.32
N ILE A 318 -1.71 -2.89 22.43
CA ILE A 318 -2.65 -3.95 22.84
C ILE A 318 -3.03 -3.85 24.33
N SER A 319 -2.10 -3.40 25.19
CA SER A 319 -2.37 -3.26 26.64
C SER A 319 -2.91 -1.88 27.05
N ALA A 320 -2.94 -0.90 26.15
CA ALA A 320 -3.46 0.42 26.45
C ALA A 320 -5.00 0.38 26.60
N PRO A 321 -5.58 1.17 27.52
CA PRO A 321 -7.03 1.33 27.59
C PRO A 321 -7.60 1.81 26.25
N GLU A 322 -8.73 1.24 25.82
CA GLU A 322 -9.41 1.67 24.61
C GLU A 322 -9.77 3.16 24.71
N LYS A 323 -9.40 3.92 23.67
CA LYS A 323 -9.85 5.29 23.52
C LYS A 323 -11.19 5.31 22.78
N THR A 324 -12.27 5.59 23.51
CA THR A 324 -13.64 5.57 22.96
C THR A 324 -14.00 6.81 22.13
N THR A 325 -13.25 7.91 22.27
CA THR A 325 -13.47 9.15 21.52
C THR A 325 -12.18 9.69 20.93
N VAL A 326 -12.19 9.88 19.62
CA VAL A 326 -11.09 10.49 18.89
C VAL A 326 -11.17 12.01 19.02
N HIS A 327 -10.06 12.65 19.39
CA HIS A 327 -9.94 14.10 19.50
C HIS A 327 -9.10 14.68 18.36
N ASP A 328 -9.32 15.94 18.02
CA ASP A 328 -8.65 16.61 16.89
C ASP A 328 -7.11 16.64 17.00
N ASN A 329 -6.57 16.54 18.21
CA ASN A 329 -5.13 16.52 18.48
C ASN A 329 -4.50 15.11 18.46
N ASP A 330 -5.30 14.06 18.31
CA ASP A 330 -4.80 12.68 18.21
C ASP A 330 -4.00 12.49 16.92
N ARG A 331 -2.99 11.61 16.97
CA ARG A 331 -2.02 11.42 15.89
C ARG A 331 -2.06 9.98 15.37
N ILE A 332 -2.01 9.82 14.05
CA ILE A 332 -1.85 8.53 13.38
C ILE A 332 -0.54 8.57 12.60
N GLY A 333 0.33 7.57 12.80
CA GLY A 333 1.57 7.44 12.04
C GLY A 333 1.30 7.07 10.58
N ASN A 334 2.07 7.63 9.66
CA ASN A 334 2.01 7.31 8.24
C ASN A 334 3.42 7.11 7.68
N ALA A 335 3.55 6.14 6.77
CA ALA A 335 4.70 6.06 5.89
C ALA A 335 4.57 7.16 4.84
N ASP A 336 5.59 8.00 4.71
CA ASP A 336 5.59 9.10 3.77
C ASP A 336 6.16 8.66 2.42
N SER A 337 5.43 8.93 1.34
CA SER A 337 5.88 8.66 -0.02
C SER A 337 6.97 9.62 -0.49
N GLU A 338 7.07 10.81 0.11
CA GLU A 338 8.06 11.84 -0.29
C GLU A 338 9.39 11.73 0.47
N ASP A 339 9.41 11.08 1.65
CA ASP A 339 10.61 10.89 2.47
C ASP A 339 10.61 9.46 3.04
N SER A 340 11.00 8.50 2.19
CA SER A 340 10.78 7.04 2.37
C SER A 340 11.42 6.41 3.61
N ASN A 341 12.18 7.17 4.41
CA ASN A 341 12.89 6.70 5.58
C ASN A 341 12.48 7.39 6.89
N LYS A 342 11.38 8.16 6.90
CA LYS A 342 10.91 8.83 8.11
C LYS A 342 9.42 8.57 8.36
N THR A 343 9.11 8.09 9.56
CA THR A 343 7.73 8.03 10.05
C THR A 343 7.23 9.46 10.28
N LYS A 344 6.18 9.85 9.56
CA LYS A 344 5.42 11.07 9.83
C LYS A 344 4.13 10.73 10.59
N TYR A 345 3.42 11.75 11.05
CA TYR A 345 2.10 11.57 11.62
C TYR A 345 1.13 12.62 11.08
N TRP A 346 -0.14 12.24 11.01
CA TRP A 346 -1.24 13.16 10.75
C TRP A 346 -2.05 13.36 12.02
N LYS A 347 -2.53 14.59 12.23
CA LYS A 347 -3.57 14.84 13.24
C LYS A 347 -4.91 14.36 12.71
N PHE A 348 -5.77 13.86 13.59
CA PHE A 348 -7.14 13.51 13.21
C PHE A 348 -7.93 14.70 12.66
N SER A 349 -7.66 15.93 13.13
CA SER A 349 -8.21 17.15 12.52
C SER A 349 -7.86 17.29 11.04
N THR A 350 -6.62 17.00 10.66
CA THR A 350 -6.15 17.04 9.26
C THR A 350 -6.85 15.98 8.40
N ILE A 351 -6.96 14.75 8.93
CA ILE A 351 -7.66 13.65 8.25
C ILE A 351 -9.14 14.02 8.04
N LYS A 352 -9.80 14.50 9.10
CA LYS A 352 -11.20 14.94 9.06
C LYS A 352 -11.43 16.03 8.03
N ALA A 353 -10.57 17.06 8.00
CA ALA A 353 -10.69 18.15 7.03
C ALA A 353 -10.51 17.66 5.58
N THR A 354 -9.56 16.77 5.35
CA THR A 354 -9.27 16.21 4.00
C THR A 354 -10.43 15.37 3.51
N ILE A 355 -10.92 14.42 4.33
CA ILE A 355 -12.07 13.58 3.98
C ILE A 355 -13.30 14.46 3.75
N LYS A 356 -13.58 15.43 4.63
CA LYS A 356 -14.72 16.33 4.47
C LYS A 356 -14.65 17.08 3.14
N SER A 357 -13.51 17.68 2.81
CA SER A 357 -13.34 18.40 1.55
C SER A 357 -13.55 17.50 0.33
N TYR A 358 -13.06 16.26 0.38
CA TYR A 358 -13.27 15.27 -0.69
C TYR A 358 -14.76 14.91 -0.82
N THR A 359 -15.44 14.64 0.28
CA THR A 359 -16.88 14.30 0.27
C THR A 359 -17.74 15.48 -0.14
N ASP A 360 -17.41 16.70 0.28
CA ASP A 360 -18.12 17.93 -0.14
C ASP A 360 -18.00 18.16 -1.65
N GLY A 361 -16.91 17.72 -2.27
CA GLY A 361 -16.75 17.76 -3.73
C GLY A 361 -17.55 16.68 -4.47
N PHE A 362 -17.81 15.54 -3.81
CA PHE A 362 -18.57 14.43 -4.39
C PHE A 362 -20.09 14.63 -4.31
N TYR A 363 -20.56 15.30 -3.24
CA TYR A 363 -21.98 15.51 -2.98
C TYR A 363 -22.38 16.97 -3.18
N LEU A 364 -23.44 17.19 -3.96
CA LEU A 364 -24.02 18.53 -4.10
C LEU A 364 -24.54 19.01 -2.74
N THR A 365 -24.02 20.14 -2.25
CA THR A 365 -24.56 20.78 -1.05
C THR A 365 -25.93 21.36 -1.39
N ILE A 366 -27.02 20.79 -0.87
CA ILE A 366 -28.40 21.21 -1.17
C ILE A 366 -28.97 22.26 -0.19
N THR A 367 -28.15 22.78 0.72
CA THR A 367 -28.61 23.70 1.79
C THR A 367 -28.62 25.17 1.37
N THR A 368 -28.01 25.51 0.24
CA THR A 368 -27.92 26.88 -0.28
C THR A 368 -28.44 26.95 -1.71
N ALA A 369 -28.72 28.17 -2.19
CA ALA A 369 -29.12 28.40 -3.58
C ALA A 369 -28.09 27.78 -4.55
N GLN A 370 -28.59 26.97 -5.49
CA GLN A 370 -27.76 26.27 -6.47
C GLN A 370 -27.87 26.95 -7.83
N THR A 371 -26.73 27.34 -8.40
CA THR A 371 -26.66 27.71 -9.82
C THR A 371 -26.35 26.47 -10.63
N VAL A 372 -27.25 26.12 -11.55
CA VAL A 372 -27.13 24.93 -12.39
C VAL A 372 -26.81 25.38 -13.81
N SER A 373 -25.57 25.15 -14.26
CA SER A 373 -25.13 25.47 -15.63
C SER A 373 -25.30 24.32 -16.62
N GLY A 374 -25.39 23.08 -16.13
CA GLY A 374 -25.62 21.88 -16.94
C GLY A 374 -27.09 21.42 -16.96
N LEU A 375 -27.47 20.64 -17.98
CA LEU A 375 -28.81 20.05 -18.06
C LEU A 375 -29.07 19.12 -16.85
N LYS A 376 -30.22 19.30 -16.19
CA LYS A 376 -30.75 18.33 -15.21
C LYS A 376 -31.97 17.63 -15.79
N THR A 377 -31.93 16.30 -15.78
CA THR A 377 -33.06 15.46 -16.19
C THR A 377 -33.76 14.93 -14.95
N PHE A 378 -35.06 15.18 -14.86
CA PHE A 378 -35.93 14.63 -13.84
C PHE A 378 -36.86 13.61 -14.48
N LEU A 379 -37.09 12.48 -13.82
CA LEU A 379 -38.09 11.50 -14.24
C LEU A 379 -39.49 12.02 -13.89
N ASN A 380 -40.52 11.35 -14.39
CA ASN A 380 -41.90 11.74 -14.13
C ASN A 380 -42.17 11.79 -12.60
N GLY A 381 -42.73 12.90 -12.14
CA GLY A 381 -43.06 13.12 -10.73
C GLY A 381 -41.86 13.36 -9.80
N THR A 382 -40.64 13.51 -10.32
CA THR A 382 -39.44 13.71 -9.47
C THR A 382 -39.00 15.17 -9.38
N TRP A 383 -39.67 16.10 -10.05
CA TRP A 383 -39.46 17.54 -9.89
C TRP A 383 -40.69 18.19 -9.26
N GLY A 384 -40.50 18.85 -8.12
CA GLY A 384 -41.59 19.51 -7.42
C GLY A 384 -41.12 20.61 -6.47
N PHE A 385 -42.07 21.47 -6.11
CA PHE A 385 -41.87 22.54 -5.14
C PHE A 385 -42.76 22.31 -3.94
N ARG A 386 -42.20 22.54 -2.75
CA ARG A 386 -42.98 22.62 -1.51
C ARG A 386 -43.68 23.97 -1.45
N ASN A 387 -44.86 23.99 -0.85
CA ASN A 387 -45.49 25.25 -0.47
C ASN A 387 -44.70 25.94 0.66
N VAL A 388 -45.00 27.21 0.95
CA VAL A 388 -44.30 28.01 1.98
C VAL A 388 -44.33 27.35 3.36
N ALA A 389 -45.42 26.65 3.71
CA ALA A 389 -45.55 25.94 4.98
C ALA A 389 -44.92 24.53 4.98
N ASN A 390 -44.31 24.09 3.88
CA ASN A 390 -43.74 22.75 3.67
C ASN A 390 -44.71 21.56 3.87
N SER A 391 -46.01 21.81 3.92
CA SER A 391 -47.03 20.79 4.22
C SER A 391 -47.39 19.90 3.03
N PHE A 392 -47.20 20.35 1.79
CA PHE A 392 -47.43 19.53 0.59
C PHE A 392 -46.45 19.89 -0.54
N THR A 393 -46.37 19.03 -1.55
CA THR A 393 -45.50 19.19 -2.73
C THR A 393 -46.34 19.25 -3.99
N SER A 394 -46.14 20.27 -4.80
CA SER A 394 -46.67 20.34 -6.17
C SER A 394 -45.64 19.77 -7.14
N LEU A 395 -46.05 18.86 -8.02
CA LEU A 395 -45.16 18.19 -8.98
C LEU A 395 -45.36 18.75 -10.39
N PHE A 396 -44.27 18.87 -11.14
CA PHE A 396 -44.34 19.13 -12.59
C PHE A 396 -44.35 17.79 -13.33
N VAL A 397 -45.35 17.62 -14.19
CA VAL A 397 -45.48 16.48 -15.10
C VAL A 397 -45.33 16.99 -16.53
N ASN A 398 -44.50 16.32 -17.33
CA ASN A 398 -44.29 16.65 -18.73
C ASN A 398 -44.95 15.59 -19.62
N ALA A 399 -46.01 15.97 -20.33
CA ALA A 399 -46.73 15.09 -21.26
C ALA A 399 -46.30 15.26 -22.73
N ASN A 400 -45.24 16.02 -23.02
CA ASN A 400 -44.79 16.23 -24.39
C ASN A 400 -44.28 14.93 -25.02
N THR A 401 -44.68 14.68 -26.26
CA THR A 401 -44.21 13.55 -27.08
C THR A 401 -42.97 13.88 -27.91
N ALA A 402 -42.47 15.11 -27.83
CA ALA A 402 -41.26 15.58 -28.51
C ALA A 402 -40.51 16.61 -27.65
N ALA A 403 -39.25 16.91 -27.99
CA ALA A 403 -38.49 17.95 -27.30
C ALA A 403 -39.15 19.32 -27.49
N ARG A 404 -39.38 20.03 -26.38
CA ARG A 404 -39.94 21.39 -26.34
C ARG A 404 -39.10 22.23 -25.39
N THR A 405 -39.04 23.53 -25.67
CA THR A 405 -38.38 24.52 -24.81
C THR A 405 -39.44 25.48 -24.28
N TYR A 406 -39.54 25.56 -22.96
CA TYR A 406 -40.39 26.54 -22.27
C TYR A 406 -39.48 27.62 -21.68
N ILE A 407 -39.76 28.88 -22.00
CA ILE A 407 -38.98 30.04 -21.54
C ILE A 407 -39.88 30.86 -20.62
N PHE A 408 -39.42 31.10 -19.39
CA PHE A 408 -40.07 32.05 -18.49
C PHE A 408 -39.74 33.48 -18.89
N GLN A 409 -40.67 34.40 -18.64
CA GLN A 409 -40.45 35.82 -18.91
C GLN A 409 -39.33 36.37 -18.01
N ASP A 410 -38.51 37.26 -18.55
CA ASP A 410 -37.45 37.95 -17.81
C ASP A 410 -38.03 39.08 -16.94
N ARG A 411 -38.77 38.71 -15.89
CA ARG A 411 -39.31 39.63 -14.88
C ARG A 411 -39.63 38.90 -13.58
N ASN A 412 -39.55 39.61 -12.46
CA ASN A 412 -40.06 39.12 -11.18
C ASN A 412 -41.59 39.09 -11.20
N GLY A 413 -42.21 37.98 -10.78
CA GLY A 413 -43.66 37.87 -10.70
C GLY A 413 -44.15 36.49 -10.29
N THR A 414 -45.45 36.39 -10.00
CA THR A 414 -46.13 35.12 -9.75
C THR A 414 -46.58 34.53 -11.09
N ILE A 415 -46.25 33.26 -11.32
CA ILE A 415 -46.86 32.48 -12.41
C ILE A 415 -48.04 31.76 -11.79
N ALA A 416 -49.21 32.37 -11.89
CA ALA A 416 -50.47 31.76 -11.52
C ALA A 416 -51.12 31.19 -12.77
N ASP A 417 -51.40 29.89 -12.76
CA ASP A 417 -52.33 29.25 -13.69
C ASP A 417 -53.67 29.08 -12.96
N ASP A 418 -54.31 30.22 -12.69
CA ASP A 418 -55.52 30.33 -11.87
C ASP A 418 -56.82 30.28 -12.70
N THR A 419 -56.69 30.20 -14.03
CA THR A 419 -57.82 30.24 -14.96
C THR A 419 -57.66 29.13 -16.00
N ASP A 420 -58.60 28.18 -16.00
CA ASP A 420 -58.67 27.13 -17.03
C ASP A 420 -58.65 27.76 -18.44
N LEU A 421 -57.62 27.44 -19.21
CA LEU A 421 -57.40 27.97 -20.55
C LEU A 421 -58.54 27.60 -21.51
N ALA A 422 -59.36 26.58 -21.17
CA ALA A 422 -60.55 26.20 -21.93
C ALA A 422 -61.56 27.36 -22.07
N GLY A 423 -61.57 28.33 -21.15
CA GLY A 423 -62.47 29.48 -21.19
C GLY A 423 -62.03 30.66 -22.05
N LYS A 424 -60.80 30.65 -22.61
CA LYS A 424 -60.26 31.76 -23.43
C LYS A 424 -60.24 31.49 -24.93
N GLN A 425 -60.75 30.35 -25.39
CA GLN A 425 -60.99 30.16 -26.81
C GLN A 425 -62.04 31.17 -27.26
N VAL A 426 -61.76 31.94 -28.31
CA VAL A 426 -62.77 32.74 -29.00
C VAL A 426 -63.80 31.75 -29.53
N ILE A 427 -64.95 31.69 -28.87
CA ILE A 427 -66.12 30.99 -29.38
C ILE A 427 -66.67 31.92 -30.46
N ASP A 428 -66.16 31.85 -31.69
CA ASP A 428 -66.84 32.46 -32.85
C ASP A 428 -67.97 31.54 -33.33
N SER A 429 -68.77 31.06 -32.37
CA SER A 429 -69.93 30.23 -32.69
C SER A 429 -71.02 31.15 -33.21
N GLN A 430 -71.51 30.83 -34.40
CA GLN A 430 -72.68 31.49 -34.95
C GLN A 430 -73.93 31.02 -34.19
N ILE A 431 -74.74 31.96 -33.70
CA ILE A 431 -76.04 31.65 -33.10
C ILE A 431 -77.13 32.02 -34.10
N GLU A 432 -77.90 31.04 -34.55
CA GLU A 432 -79.03 31.26 -35.46
C GLU A 432 -80.31 31.61 -34.70
N ILE A 433 -81.00 32.64 -35.17
CA ILE A 433 -82.27 33.12 -34.62
C ILE A 433 -83.33 33.04 -35.72
N SER A 434 -84.31 32.17 -35.51
CA SER A 434 -85.39 31.88 -36.48
C SER A 434 -86.78 32.28 -36.00
N ALA A 435 -86.88 32.96 -34.86
CA ALA A 435 -88.15 33.39 -34.25
C ALA A 435 -87.93 34.61 -33.35
N ASN A 436 -89.02 35.22 -32.90
CA ASN A 436 -88.99 36.31 -31.91
C ASN A 436 -88.22 35.87 -30.67
N SER A 437 -87.31 36.71 -30.19
CA SER A 437 -86.43 36.37 -29.06
C SER A 437 -86.02 37.62 -28.28
N ASN A 438 -85.48 37.40 -27.08
CA ASN A 438 -84.83 38.44 -26.30
C ASN A 438 -83.32 38.42 -26.58
N VAL A 439 -82.68 39.58 -26.48
CA VAL A 439 -81.21 39.64 -26.41
C VAL A 439 -80.75 38.89 -25.17
N LEU A 440 -79.82 37.94 -25.32
CA LEU A 440 -79.27 37.14 -24.23
C LEU A 440 -77.83 37.57 -23.90
N ASN A 441 -77.45 37.54 -22.63
CA ASN A 441 -76.07 37.79 -22.21
C ASN A 441 -75.07 36.81 -22.83
N ALA A 442 -75.52 35.60 -23.18
CA ALA A 442 -74.73 34.59 -23.86
C ALA A 442 -74.35 34.97 -25.31
N TRP A 443 -75.00 35.99 -25.88
CA TRP A 443 -74.66 36.48 -27.22
C TRP A 443 -73.36 37.31 -27.24
N HIS A 444 -72.83 37.69 -26.06
CA HIS A 444 -71.62 38.51 -25.99
C HIS A 444 -70.45 37.88 -26.75
N GLY A 445 -69.91 38.61 -27.72
CA GLY A 445 -68.79 38.16 -28.54
C GLY A 445 -69.13 37.07 -29.56
N GLN A 446 -70.41 36.68 -29.68
CA GLN A 446 -70.89 35.70 -30.67
C GLN A 446 -71.40 36.42 -31.92
N THR A 447 -71.37 35.76 -33.08
CA THR A 447 -72.02 36.26 -34.30
C THR A 447 -73.48 35.81 -34.34
N ILE A 448 -74.42 36.75 -34.31
CA ILE A 448 -75.85 36.42 -34.35
C ILE A 448 -76.36 36.43 -35.80
N LEU A 449 -76.90 35.32 -36.27
CA LEU A 449 -77.46 35.20 -37.62
C LEU A 449 -78.99 35.10 -37.57
N PHE A 450 -79.67 36.08 -38.15
CA PHE A 450 -81.12 36.03 -38.28
C PHE A 450 -81.52 35.26 -39.54
N THR A 451 -82.18 34.12 -39.37
CA THR A 451 -82.56 33.19 -40.44
C THR A 451 -84.04 33.26 -40.82
N ALA A 452 -84.86 33.94 -40.02
CA ALA A 452 -86.25 34.26 -40.33
C ALA A 452 -86.64 35.66 -39.79
N SER A 453 -87.65 36.29 -40.39
CA SER A 453 -88.14 37.59 -39.92
C SER A 453 -88.67 37.51 -38.50
N CYS A 454 -88.17 38.37 -37.61
CA CYS A 454 -88.46 38.29 -36.19
C CYS A 454 -88.37 39.66 -35.49
N THR A 455 -88.97 39.75 -34.31
CA THR A 455 -88.79 40.85 -33.36
C THR A 455 -87.79 40.44 -32.28
N ILE A 456 -86.72 41.23 -32.14
CA ILE A 456 -85.71 41.06 -31.09
C ILE A 456 -85.92 42.11 -30.01
N THR A 457 -86.17 41.64 -28.79
CA THR A 457 -86.45 42.53 -27.65
C THR A 457 -85.24 42.62 -26.73
N VAL A 458 -84.77 43.84 -26.48
CA VAL A 458 -83.79 44.10 -25.42
C VAL A 458 -84.51 43.96 -24.07
N PRO A 459 -84.14 43.00 -23.21
CA PRO A 459 -84.76 42.81 -21.89
C PRO A 459 -84.29 43.90 -20.92
N ALA A 460 -84.98 44.04 -19.79
CA ALA A 460 -84.70 45.05 -18.75
C ALA A 460 -83.35 44.89 -18.02
N SER A 461 -82.62 43.79 -18.26
CA SER A 461 -81.33 43.50 -17.62
C SER A 461 -80.38 42.81 -18.60
N LEU A 462 -79.19 43.41 -18.78
CA LEU A 462 -78.11 42.92 -19.64
C LEU A 462 -76.74 43.23 -19.01
N ASN A 463 -75.73 42.42 -19.31
CA ASN A 463 -74.34 42.59 -18.86
C ASN A 463 -73.78 43.93 -19.34
N ASN A 464 -73.03 44.62 -18.49
CA ASN A 464 -72.49 45.96 -18.77
C ASN A 464 -71.56 46.03 -19.99
N SER A 465 -70.92 44.92 -20.36
CA SER A 465 -70.03 44.84 -21.52
C SER A 465 -70.68 44.16 -22.73
N LEU A 466 -71.99 43.88 -22.71
CA LEU A 466 -72.63 43.11 -23.77
C LEU A 466 -72.49 43.81 -25.12
N MET A 467 -71.86 43.09 -26.05
CA MET A 467 -71.64 43.50 -27.43
C MET A 467 -71.60 42.27 -28.32
N PHE A 468 -72.23 42.34 -29.49
CA PHE A 468 -72.17 41.29 -30.50
C PHE A 468 -72.41 41.85 -31.91
N PRO A 469 -71.71 41.33 -32.93
CA PRO A 469 -72.09 41.54 -34.32
C PRO A 469 -73.31 40.67 -34.67
N PHE A 470 -74.07 41.12 -35.66
CA PHE A 470 -75.17 40.34 -36.22
C PHE A 470 -75.26 40.47 -37.74
N ARG A 471 -75.99 39.55 -38.37
CA ARG A 471 -76.32 39.59 -39.80
C ARG A 471 -77.72 39.05 -40.08
N SER A 472 -78.48 39.70 -40.97
CA SER A 472 -79.72 39.15 -41.52
C SER A 472 -79.47 38.40 -42.84
N LEU A 473 -80.19 37.30 -43.06
CA LEU A 473 -80.18 36.57 -44.35
C LEU A 473 -81.12 37.20 -45.38
N THR A 474 -81.04 36.70 -46.62
CA THR A 474 -81.97 37.06 -47.70
C THR A 474 -83.42 36.78 -47.29
N GLY A 475 -84.32 37.72 -47.52
CA GLY A 475 -85.74 37.63 -47.17
C GLY A 475 -86.08 37.85 -45.70
N VAL A 476 -85.10 38.20 -44.86
CA VAL A 476 -85.28 38.39 -43.40
C VAL A 476 -85.36 39.87 -43.05
N THR A 477 -86.41 40.26 -42.33
CA THR A 477 -86.54 41.59 -41.72
C THR A 477 -86.54 41.46 -40.20
N VAL A 478 -85.69 42.24 -39.54
CA VAL A 478 -85.56 42.22 -38.06
C VAL A 478 -86.09 43.51 -37.48
N THR A 479 -87.06 43.39 -36.58
CA THR A 479 -87.62 44.53 -35.83
C THR A 479 -87.03 44.54 -34.43
N TRP A 480 -86.57 45.69 -33.96
CA TRP A 480 -85.98 45.82 -32.62
C TRP A 480 -86.95 46.47 -31.65
N ALA A 481 -87.13 45.84 -30.50
CA ALA A 481 -87.91 46.35 -29.37
C ALA A 481 -87.01 46.50 -28.14
N ILE A 482 -87.41 47.36 -27.21
CA ILE A 482 -86.63 47.63 -25.99
C ILE A 482 -87.54 47.70 -24.77
N THR A 483 -87.08 47.14 -23.67
CA THR A 483 -87.79 47.17 -22.39
C THR A 483 -87.10 48.14 -21.44
N ALA A 484 -87.87 49.00 -20.75
CA ALA A 484 -87.35 49.85 -19.68
C ALA A 484 -86.64 48.98 -18.62
N PRO A 485 -85.50 49.44 -18.05
CA PRO A 485 -85.03 50.82 -18.05
C PRO A 485 -84.15 51.18 -19.26
N HIS A 486 -83.93 50.26 -20.20
CA HIS A 486 -83.08 50.52 -21.36
C HIS A 486 -83.70 51.48 -22.36
N VAL A 487 -82.85 52.29 -23.00
CA VAL A 487 -83.23 53.26 -24.02
C VAL A 487 -82.29 53.17 -25.22
N TRP A 488 -82.82 53.37 -26.41
CA TRP A 488 -81.99 53.46 -27.62
C TRP A 488 -81.20 54.76 -27.62
N GLU A 489 -79.94 54.71 -28.04
CA GLU A 489 -79.18 55.92 -28.35
C GLU A 489 -79.77 56.61 -29.59
N THR A 490 -80.11 55.82 -30.61
CA THR A 490 -80.88 56.24 -31.78
C THR A 490 -81.98 55.21 -32.02
N THR A 491 -83.24 55.64 -32.12
CA THR A 491 -84.37 54.73 -32.37
C THR A 491 -84.14 53.97 -33.67
N PRO A 492 -84.00 52.64 -33.64
CA PRO A 492 -83.68 51.86 -34.83
C PRO A 492 -84.89 51.75 -35.75
N VAL A 493 -84.64 51.76 -37.05
CA VAL A 493 -85.63 51.33 -38.06
C VAL A 493 -85.68 49.80 -38.11
N SER A 494 -86.67 49.22 -38.79
CA SER A 494 -86.63 47.79 -39.11
C SER A 494 -85.43 47.51 -40.02
N MET A 495 -84.63 46.51 -39.67
CA MET A 495 -83.46 46.11 -40.43
C MET A 495 -83.87 45.24 -41.61
N SER A 496 -83.43 45.63 -42.81
CA SER A 496 -83.67 44.90 -44.06
C SER A 496 -82.80 43.64 -44.16
N GLU A 497 -83.08 42.81 -45.16
CA GLU A 497 -82.28 41.63 -45.47
C GLU A 497 -80.81 41.96 -45.77
N LYS A 498 -79.91 40.98 -45.57
CA LYS A 498 -78.47 41.08 -45.88
C LYS A 498 -77.71 42.20 -45.15
N THR A 499 -78.28 42.72 -44.07
CA THR A 499 -77.67 43.79 -43.29
C THR A 499 -76.72 43.20 -42.26
N VAL A 500 -75.58 43.87 -42.03
CA VAL A 500 -74.62 43.55 -40.97
C VAL A 500 -74.56 44.73 -40.03
N GLY A 501 -74.50 44.46 -38.72
CA GLY A 501 -74.40 45.52 -37.75
C GLY A 501 -73.91 45.04 -36.40
N HIS A 502 -73.95 45.96 -35.44
CA HIS A 502 -73.47 45.73 -34.09
C HIS A 502 -74.50 46.16 -33.07
N PHE A 503 -74.66 45.32 -32.05
CA PHE A 503 -75.40 45.64 -30.85
C PHE A 503 -74.41 45.90 -29.72
N MET A 504 -74.58 46.98 -28.96
CA MET A 504 -73.75 47.28 -27.80
C MET A 504 -74.57 47.90 -26.67
N LYS A 505 -74.38 47.41 -25.44
CA LYS A 505 -74.75 48.15 -24.22
C LYS A 505 -73.57 49.04 -23.81
N ARG A 506 -73.83 50.33 -23.61
CA ARG A 506 -72.79 51.28 -23.19
C ARG A 506 -72.50 51.15 -21.68
N GLY A 507 -71.63 50.23 -21.31
CA GLY A 507 -71.13 50.08 -19.94
C GLY A 507 -72.26 49.84 -18.91
N SER A 508 -72.16 50.52 -17.77
CA SER A 508 -73.20 50.49 -16.73
C SER A 508 -74.43 51.37 -17.02
N THR A 509 -74.48 52.03 -18.19
CA THR A 509 -75.63 52.88 -18.55
C THR A 509 -76.80 52.04 -19.08
N ASN A 510 -77.99 52.64 -19.11
CA ASN A 510 -79.17 52.04 -19.71
C ASN A 510 -79.23 52.22 -21.24
N THR A 511 -78.20 52.82 -21.84
CA THR A 511 -78.18 53.14 -23.27
C THR A 511 -77.76 51.93 -24.11
N ILE A 512 -78.53 51.65 -25.15
CA ILE A 512 -78.26 50.63 -26.16
C ILE A 512 -77.93 51.30 -27.48
N ILE A 513 -76.80 50.92 -28.05
CA ILE A 513 -76.32 51.33 -29.37
C ILE A 513 -76.61 50.19 -30.33
N LEU A 514 -77.24 50.52 -31.45
CA LEU A 514 -77.58 49.58 -32.49
C LEU A 514 -77.31 50.24 -33.83
N ASP A 515 -76.22 49.82 -34.47
CA ASP A 515 -75.72 50.42 -35.71
C ASP A 515 -75.74 49.37 -36.82
N PHE A 516 -76.37 49.70 -37.96
CA PHE A 516 -76.44 48.84 -39.14
C PHE A 516 -76.81 49.59 -40.42
#